data_AF-A0AAV0N9T9-F1
#
_entry.id   AF-A0AAV0N9T9-F1
#
_cell.length_a   1.000
_cell.length_b   1.000
_cell.length_c   1.000
_cell.angle_alpha   90.00
_cell.angle_beta   90.00
_cell.angle_gamma   90.00
#
_symmetry.space_group_name_H-M   'P 1'
#
loop_
_entity.id
_entity.type
_entity.pdbx_description
1 polymer ?
#
loop_
_entity_poly.entity_id
_entity_poly.type
_entity_poly.pdbx_seq_one_letter_code
_entity_poly.pdbx_strand_id
1 'polypeptide(L)'
;MDVITIEGEVADASGTSEKSDPCDVTMPEWAQVLEPVRKLPTNVGTRIRKCVYDALEKCPPDWAKTRLEHSISKEVYKGNASGPTKVEILCALFWSFIYKLG
;
A
#
# COMPACT_ATOMS: atom_id res chain seq x y z
N MET A 1 19.25 52.04 0.65
CA MET A 1 18.47 51.00 1.36
C MET A 1 18.72 49.72 0.60
N ASP A 2 19.68 48.94 1.05
CA ASP A 2 19.88 47.59 0.55
C ASP A 2 18.75 46.71 1.10
N VAL A 3 17.94 46.18 0.20
CA VAL A 3 17.06 45.04 0.48
C VAL A 3 17.54 43.89 -0.39
N ILE A 4 18.25 42.99 0.27
CA ILE A 4 18.56 41.63 -0.18
C ILE A 4 17.25 40.83 -0.13
N THR A 5 16.99 39.95 -1.10
CA THR A 5 16.44 38.57 -0.98
C THR A 5 16.15 38.05 -2.41
N ILE A 6 17.09 37.35 -3.05
CA ILE A 6 17.23 35.87 -3.15
C ILE A 6 16.24 35.22 -4.14
N GLU A 7 16.84 34.89 -5.28
CA GLU A 7 16.69 33.77 -6.22
C GLU A 7 15.54 32.76 -6.09
N GLY A 8 15.00 32.40 -7.25
CA GLY A 8 14.10 31.27 -7.43
C GLY A 8 14.02 30.83 -8.89
N GLU A 9 15.18 30.64 -9.54
CA GLU A 9 15.25 29.89 -10.80
C GLU A 9 15.44 28.42 -10.43
N VAL A 10 14.38 27.63 -10.52
CA VAL A 10 14.49 26.17 -10.49
C VAL A 10 14.07 25.64 -11.84
N ALA A 11 15.08 25.15 -12.55
CA ALA A 11 14.96 24.48 -13.83
C ALA A 11 14.06 23.24 -13.70
N ASP A 12 13.15 23.12 -14.66
CA ASP A 12 12.37 21.91 -14.91
C ASP A 12 13.33 20.83 -15.46
N ALA A 13 13.85 20.01 -14.55
CA ALA A 13 14.53 18.79 -14.88
C ALA A 13 13.59 17.63 -14.55
N SER A 14 12.83 17.20 -15.57
CA SER A 14 12.22 15.88 -15.64
C SER A 14 13.33 14.82 -15.57
N GLY A 15 13.70 14.47 -14.35
CA GLY A 15 14.66 13.42 -14.03
C GLY A 15 13.92 12.16 -13.61
N THR A 16 13.57 11.32 -14.58
CA THR A 16 13.29 9.91 -14.35
C THR A 16 14.60 9.28 -13.87
N SER A 17 14.80 9.19 -12.56
CA SER A 17 15.97 8.56 -11.97
C SER A 17 15.53 7.41 -11.08
N GLU A 18 15.23 6.28 -11.73
CA GLU A 18 15.29 4.97 -11.11
C GLU A 18 16.75 4.72 -10.69
N LYS A 19 17.07 5.06 -9.44
CA LYS A 19 18.30 4.60 -8.81
C LYS A 19 17.97 3.29 -8.11
N SER A 20 18.04 2.20 -8.85
CA SER A 20 17.99 0.85 -8.28
C SER A 20 19.33 0.56 -7.60
N ASP A 21 19.35 0.72 -6.28
CA ASP A 21 20.39 0.13 -5.45
C ASP A 21 20.33 -1.40 -5.57
N PRO A 22 21.46 -2.11 -5.75
CA PRO A 22 21.48 -3.55 -6.01
C PRO A 22 21.23 -4.41 -4.75
N CYS A 23 20.52 -3.87 -3.76
CA CYS A 23 19.95 -4.56 -2.60
C CYS A 23 18.49 -4.15 -2.34
N ASP A 24 17.84 -3.46 -3.29
CA ASP A 24 16.43 -3.13 -3.18
C ASP A 24 15.60 -4.36 -3.55
N VAL A 25 15.43 -5.26 -2.58
CA VAL A 25 14.38 -6.26 -2.65
C VAL A 25 13.08 -5.45 -2.50
N THR A 26 12.54 -4.91 -3.58
CA THR A 26 11.38 -4.02 -3.51
C THR A 26 10.12 -4.85 -3.16
N MET A 27 9.29 -4.36 -2.25
CA MET A 27 8.01 -5.02 -1.89
C MET A 27 7.16 -5.24 -3.15
N PRO A 28 6.50 -6.39 -3.36
CA PRO A 28 5.70 -6.59 -4.58
C PRO A 28 4.57 -5.56 -4.65
N GLU A 29 4.21 -5.15 -5.87
CA GLU A 29 3.28 -4.03 -6.12
C GLU A 29 1.92 -4.20 -5.39
N TRP A 30 1.37 -5.41 -5.40
CA TRP A 30 0.13 -5.74 -4.68
C TRP A 30 0.22 -5.48 -3.16
N ALA A 31 1.41 -5.62 -2.57
CA ALA A 31 1.64 -5.37 -1.16
C ALA A 31 1.91 -3.87 -0.88
N GLN A 32 2.54 -3.16 -1.83
CA GLN A 32 2.73 -1.70 -1.76
C GLN A 32 1.40 -0.95 -1.61
N VAL A 33 0.39 -1.32 -2.41
CA VAL A 33 -0.93 -0.65 -2.37
C VAL A 33 -1.70 -0.92 -1.06
N LEU A 34 -1.28 -1.91 -0.26
CA LEU A 34 -1.86 -2.19 1.06
C LEU A 34 -1.18 -1.42 2.21
N GLU A 35 -0.01 -0.79 1.99
CA GLU A 35 0.69 -0.01 3.03
C GLU A 35 -0.20 1.04 3.71
N PRO A 36 -1.03 1.82 2.97
CA PRO A 36 -1.87 2.85 3.57
C PRO A 36 -2.82 2.31 4.65
N VAL A 37 -3.26 1.04 4.54
CA VAL A 37 -4.20 0.40 5.47
C VAL A 37 -3.68 0.41 6.91
N ARG A 38 -2.35 0.40 7.12
CA ARG A 38 -1.74 0.50 8.46
C ARG A 38 -2.24 1.73 9.21
N LYS A 39 -2.35 2.86 8.51
CA LYS A 39 -2.70 4.18 9.07
C LYS A 39 -4.19 4.50 8.97
N LEU A 40 -4.96 3.80 8.14
CA LEU A 40 -6.40 4.05 8.00
C LEU A 40 -7.18 3.65 9.28
N PRO A 41 -8.11 4.48 9.76
CA PRO A 41 -8.99 4.09 10.85
C PRO A 41 -9.99 3.00 10.41
N THR A 42 -10.50 2.20 11.33
CA THR A 42 -11.41 1.08 11.00
C THR A 42 -12.80 1.53 10.51
N ASN A 43 -13.12 2.81 10.66
CA ASN A 43 -14.38 3.42 10.22
C ASN A 43 -14.38 3.90 8.77
N VAL A 44 -13.25 3.83 8.06
CA VAL A 44 -13.19 4.15 6.62
C VAL A 44 -13.21 2.89 5.76
N GLY A 45 -14.15 1.98 6.05
CA GLY A 45 -14.23 0.66 5.41
C GLY A 45 -14.23 0.69 3.89
N THR A 46 -14.90 1.67 3.27
CA THR A 46 -14.87 1.85 1.82
C THR A 46 -13.46 2.09 1.27
N ARG A 47 -12.61 2.86 1.99
CA ARG A 47 -11.20 3.09 1.59
C ARG A 47 -10.36 1.84 1.81
N ILE A 48 -10.55 1.15 2.94
CA ILE A 48 -9.85 -0.12 3.23
C ILE A 48 -10.17 -1.15 2.14
N ARG A 49 -11.46 -1.31 1.80
CA ARG A 49 -11.92 -2.22 0.75
C ARG A 49 -11.38 -1.83 -0.63
N LYS A 50 -11.27 -0.54 -0.94
CA LYS A 50 -10.64 -0.09 -2.18
C LYS A 50 -9.18 -0.56 -2.29
N CYS A 51 -8.37 -0.39 -1.23
CA CYS A 51 -7.00 -0.89 -1.22
C CYS A 51 -6.91 -2.41 -1.51
N VAL A 52 -7.90 -3.19 -1.05
CA VAL A 52 -7.97 -4.63 -1.34
C VAL A 52 -8.24 -4.90 -2.82
N TYR A 53 -9.20 -4.19 -3.43
CA TYR A 53 -9.45 -4.34 -4.87
C TYR A 53 -8.23 -3.91 -5.70
N ASP A 54 -7.63 -2.77 -5.36
CA ASP A 54 -6.41 -2.29 -6.01
C ASP A 54 -5.28 -3.35 -5.90
N ALA A 55 -5.15 -4.05 -4.77
CA ALA A 55 -4.18 -5.13 -4.59
C ALA A 55 -4.50 -6.37 -5.45
N LEU A 56 -5.78 -6.74 -5.57
CA LEU A 56 -6.22 -7.89 -6.38
C LEU A 56 -5.98 -7.67 -7.88
N GLU A 57 -6.07 -6.42 -8.35
CA GLU A 57 -5.75 -6.04 -9.73
C GLU A 57 -4.26 -6.20 -10.07
N LYS A 58 -3.38 -6.23 -9.06
CA LYS A 58 -1.92 -6.43 -9.22
C LYS A 58 -1.50 -7.91 -9.19
N CYS A 59 -2.43 -8.82 -9.47
CA CYS A 59 -2.20 -10.26 -9.58
C CYS A 59 -1.35 -10.85 -8.43
N PRO A 60 -1.80 -10.75 -7.17
CA PRO A 60 -1.09 -11.34 -6.03
C PRO A 60 -1.06 -12.87 -6.15
N PRO A 61 -0.10 -13.55 -5.49
CA PRO A 61 -0.05 -15.01 -5.45
C PRO A 61 -1.33 -15.59 -4.78
N ASP A 62 -1.68 -16.83 -5.10
CA ASP A 62 -2.96 -17.45 -4.71
C ASP A 62 -3.25 -17.40 -3.20
N TRP A 63 -2.23 -17.59 -2.36
CA TRP A 63 -2.37 -17.50 -0.91
C TRP A 63 -2.80 -16.10 -0.46
N ALA A 64 -2.25 -15.05 -1.09
CA ALA A 64 -2.55 -13.67 -0.78
C ALA A 64 -3.90 -13.28 -1.36
N LYS A 65 -4.19 -13.68 -2.61
CA LYS A 65 -5.49 -13.49 -3.26
C LYS A 65 -6.63 -14.04 -2.41
N THR A 66 -6.54 -15.30 -1.99
CA THR A 66 -7.56 -15.96 -1.17
C THR A 66 -7.82 -15.20 0.13
N ARG A 67 -6.75 -14.72 0.79
CA ARG A 67 -6.86 -13.97 2.04
C ARG A 67 -7.45 -12.57 1.86
N LEU A 68 -7.06 -11.89 0.77
CA LEU A 68 -7.58 -10.58 0.40
C LEU A 68 -9.07 -10.65 0.05
N GLU A 69 -9.49 -11.62 -0.76
CA GLU A 69 -10.90 -11.86 -1.10
C GLU A 69 -11.74 -12.18 0.15
N HIS A 70 -11.23 -13.03 1.05
CA HIS A 70 -11.89 -13.34 2.32
C HIS A 70 -12.08 -12.08 3.19
N SER A 71 -11.08 -11.20 3.24
CA SER A 71 -11.11 -9.98 4.06
C SER A 71 -12.28 -9.04 3.70
N ILE A 72 -12.73 -9.07 2.44
CA ILE A 72 -13.82 -8.23 1.91
C ILE A 72 -15.11 -9.03 1.65
N SER A 73 -15.16 -10.29 2.07
CA SER A 73 -16.35 -11.13 1.98
C SER A 73 -17.49 -10.58 2.84
N LYS A 74 -18.73 -11.00 2.56
CA LYS A 74 -19.93 -10.60 3.34
C LYS A 74 -19.85 -11.01 4.82
N GLU A 75 -19.08 -12.07 5.11
CA GLU A 75 -18.88 -12.56 6.46
C GLU A 75 -18.00 -11.61 7.28
N VAL A 76 -16.88 -11.17 6.69
CA VAL A 76 -15.86 -10.36 7.37
C VAL A 76 -16.14 -8.86 7.26
N TYR A 77 -16.47 -8.37 6.06
CA TYR A 77 -16.63 -6.94 5.82
C TYR A 77 -17.98 -6.42 6.30
N LYS A 78 -17.94 -5.57 7.33
CA LYS A 78 -19.12 -4.92 7.91
C LYS A 78 -19.11 -3.40 7.70
N GLY A 79 -18.85 -2.96 6.48
CA GLY A 79 -18.90 -1.53 6.12
C GLY A 79 -17.95 -0.70 6.97
N ASN A 80 -18.47 0.28 7.72
CA ASN A 80 -17.68 1.13 8.61
C ASN A 80 -17.20 0.43 9.90
N ALA A 81 -17.47 -0.85 10.09
CA ALA A 81 -16.85 -1.67 11.13
C ALA A 81 -15.84 -2.63 10.48
N SER A 82 -14.75 -2.09 9.93
CA SER A 82 -13.75 -2.85 9.17
C SER A 82 -12.55 -3.34 10.01
N GLY A 83 -12.74 -3.55 11.32
CA GLY A 83 -11.69 -4.08 12.20
C GLY A 83 -11.17 -5.45 11.75
N PRO A 84 -12.05 -6.47 11.62
CA PRO A 84 -11.65 -7.80 11.14
C PRO A 84 -10.99 -7.78 9.76
N THR A 85 -11.58 -7.05 8.80
CA THR A 85 -11.00 -6.83 7.47
C THR A 85 -9.59 -6.27 7.55
N LYS A 86 -9.37 -5.23 8.38
CA LYS A 86 -8.05 -4.60 8.53
C LYS A 86 -7.01 -5.59 9.08
N VAL A 87 -7.38 -6.44 10.04
CA VAL A 87 -6.47 -7.46 10.59
C VAL A 87 -6.04 -8.45 9.50
N GLU A 88 -6.99 -8.96 8.71
CA GLU A 88 -6.70 -9.90 7.62
C GLU A 88 -5.73 -9.32 6.58
N ILE A 89 -5.92 -8.05 6.22
CA ILE A 89 -5.05 -7.32 5.30
C ILE A 89 -3.65 -7.15 5.90
N LEU A 90 -3.55 -6.75 7.16
CA LEU A 90 -2.26 -6.59 7.84
C LEU A 90 -1.53 -7.92 7.99
N CYS A 91 -2.24 -9.02 8.21
CA CYS A 91 -1.68 -10.36 8.16
C CYS A 91 -1.11 -10.67 6.77
N ALA A 92 -1.87 -10.46 5.69
CA ALA A 92 -1.38 -10.70 4.33
C ALA A 92 -0.14 -9.85 4.01
N LEU A 93 -0.14 -8.58 4.42
CA LEU A 93 1.00 -7.69 4.27
C LEU A 93 2.21 -8.19 5.07
N PHE A 94 2.05 -8.62 6.32
CA PHE A 94 3.14 -9.19 7.12
C PHE A 94 3.72 -10.46 6.47
N TRP A 95 2.87 -11.37 6.02
CA TRP A 95 3.31 -12.59 5.32
C TRP A 95 4.09 -12.28 4.03
N SER A 96 3.74 -11.20 3.32
CA SER A 96 4.51 -10.79 2.14
C SER A 96 5.98 -10.45 2.47
N PHE A 97 6.27 -9.95 3.68
CA PHE A 97 7.64 -9.75 4.15
C PHE A 97 8.34 -11.05 4.50
N ILE A 98 7.62 -12.04 5.05
CA ILE A 98 8.20 -13.32 5.44
C ILE A 98 8.51 -14.19 4.21
N TYR A 99 7.57 -14.32 3.27
CA TYR A 99 7.77 -15.04 2.00
C TYR A 99 8.81 -14.38 1.07
N LYS A 100 9.28 -13.18 1.42
CA LYS A 100 10.39 -12.48 0.77
C LYS A 100 11.75 -12.81 1.39
N LEU A 101 11.77 -13.33 2.62
CA LEU A 101 12.99 -13.67 3.36
C LEU A 101 13.37 -15.16 3.29
N GLY A 102 12.48 -16.03 2.79
CA GLY A 102 12.72 -17.46 2.59
C GLY A 102 12.74 -17.82 1.12
#